data_AF-A0A965IJD6-F1
#
_entry.id   AF-A0A965IJD6-F1
#
_cell.length_a   1.000
_cell.length_b   1.000
_cell.length_c   1.000
_cell.angle_alpha   90.00
_cell.angle_beta   90.00
_cell.angle_gamma   90.00
#
_symmetry.space_group_name_H-M   'P 1'
#
loop_
_entity.id
_entity.type
_entity.pdbx_description
1 polymer ?
#
loop_
_entity_poly.entity_id
_entity_poly.type
_entity_poly.pdbx_seq_one_letter_code
_entity_poly.pdbx_strand_id
1 'polypeptide(L)'
;ACGALQRLLPEVDRLYGVPQRAEYHPEIDTGIHLEMVLDQSAQCNASLEVRFACLCHDLGKGTTPADILPRHIGHEQRSVKLLQSICERWRVPVECKELAELVAREHGNIHQSLEFGAEAVLRLLIRCDALRRPERFVQALIACECDARGRLGFTEKPYPQRPRLLKLLAAAQSVDSVAISAQALQEGVKGMAIGKRIDADREAAIALAIEIA
;
A
#
# COMPACT_ATOMS: atom_id res chain seq x y z
N ALA A 1 -26.89 3.81 16.18
CA ALA A 1 -26.58 3.59 14.74
C ALA A 1 -27.87 3.27 13.97
N CYS A 2 -27.96 3.62 12.69
CA CYS A 2 -29.16 3.43 11.85
C CYS A 2 -29.20 2.10 11.05
N GLY A 3 -28.17 1.25 11.15
CA GLY A 3 -28.12 -0.06 10.47
C GLY A 3 -27.78 -0.03 8.97
N ALA A 4 -27.41 1.13 8.41
CA ALA A 4 -27.12 1.25 6.99
C ALA A 4 -25.92 0.41 6.52
N LEU A 5 -24.83 0.36 7.31
CA LEU A 5 -23.63 -0.42 6.96
C LEU A 5 -23.92 -1.90 6.76
N GLN A 6 -24.71 -2.52 7.65
CA GLN A 6 -25.14 -3.92 7.55
C GLN A 6 -25.80 -4.26 6.20
N ARG A 7 -26.47 -3.28 5.56
CA ARG A 7 -27.15 -3.46 4.29
C ARG A 7 -26.30 -3.05 3.10
N LEU A 8 -25.59 -1.93 3.21
CA LEU A 8 -24.90 -1.29 2.09
C LEU A 8 -23.43 -1.71 2.00
N LEU A 9 -22.72 -1.82 3.12
CA LEU A 9 -21.30 -2.14 3.19
C LEU A 9 -21.00 -3.08 4.37
N PRO A 10 -21.54 -4.31 4.36
CA PRO A 10 -21.40 -5.27 5.46
C PRO A 10 -19.94 -5.65 5.73
N GLU A 11 -19.04 -5.47 4.76
CA GLU A 11 -17.61 -5.68 4.94
C GLU A 11 -16.99 -4.69 5.93
N VAL A 12 -17.47 -3.44 5.95
CA VAL A 12 -17.06 -2.43 6.95
C VAL A 12 -17.78 -2.62 8.28
N ASP A 13 -19.07 -2.97 8.25
CA ASP A 13 -19.83 -3.26 9.48
C ASP A 13 -19.13 -4.32 10.36
N ARG A 14 -18.53 -5.34 9.74
CA ARG A 14 -17.80 -6.41 10.42
C ARG A 14 -16.48 -6.00 11.07
N LEU A 15 -16.00 -4.77 10.86
CA LEU A 15 -14.75 -4.31 11.48
C LEU A 15 -14.97 -3.84 12.92
N TYR A 16 -16.17 -3.37 13.24
CA TYR A 16 -16.51 -2.92 14.59
C TYR A 16 -16.51 -4.09 15.57
N GLY A 17 -15.82 -3.93 16.69
CA GLY A 17 -15.60 -4.95 17.72
C GLY A 17 -14.46 -5.92 17.42
N VAL A 18 -13.78 -5.82 16.28
CA VAL A 18 -12.66 -6.69 15.93
C VAL A 18 -11.37 -6.17 16.58
N PRO A 19 -10.76 -6.93 17.52
CA PRO A 19 -9.64 -6.45 18.30
C PRO A 19 -8.33 -6.52 17.53
N GLN A 20 -7.52 -5.48 17.69
CA GLN A 20 -6.16 -5.33 17.19
C GLN A 20 -5.15 -5.30 18.35
N ARG A 21 -3.86 -5.44 18.03
CA ARG A 21 -2.79 -5.35 19.03
C ARG A 21 -2.62 -3.91 19.51
N ALA A 22 -2.88 -3.67 20.80
CA ALA A 22 -2.84 -2.34 21.42
C ALA A 22 -1.48 -1.60 21.28
N GLU A 23 -0.37 -2.34 21.15
CA GLU A 23 0.96 -1.75 20.93
C GLU A 23 1.07 -0.97 19.61
N TYR A 24 0.30 -1.39 18.58
CA TYR A 24 0.29 -0.76 17.26
C TYR A 24 -0.98 0.03 17.00
N HIS A 25 -2.08 -0.36 17.64
CA HIS A 25 -3.44 0.17 17.48
C HIS A 25 -4.02 0.44 18.88
N PRO A 26 -3.65 1.56 19.53
CA PRO A 26 -4.06 1.84 20.91
C PRO A 26 -5.59 1.98 21.08
N GLU A 27 -6.31 2.28 20.01
CA GLU A 27 -7.77 2.25 19.93
C GLU A 27 -8.37 0.84 19.99
N ILE A 28 -7.57 -0.21 19.75
CA ILE A 28 -7.90 -1.64 19.73
C ILE A 28 -8.92 -2.04 18.67
N ASP A 29 -10.00 -1.30 18.49
CA ASP A 29 -11.11 -1.63 17.61
C ASP A 29 -10.78 -1.28 16.15
N THR A 30 -10.98 -2.25 15.24
CA THR A 30 -10.69 -2.07 13.82
C THR A 30 -11.64 -1.08 13.13
N GLY A 31 -12.90 -1.00 13.56
CA GLY A 31 -13.87 -0.03 13.06
C GLY A 31 -13.54 1.39 13.50
N ILE A 32 -13.14 1.56 14.77
CA ILE A 32 -12.68 2.87 15.27
C ILE A 32 -11.40 3.29 14.53
N HIS A 33 -10.44 2.38 14.33
CA HIS A 33 -9.25 2.64 13.52
C HIS A 33 -9.64 3.16 12.13
N LEU A 34 -10.56 2.48 11.44
CA LEU A 34 -11.01 2.89 10.11
C LEU A 34 -11.57 4.32 10.08
N GLU A 35 -12.37 4.71 11.07
CA GLU A 35 -12.90 6.08 11.19
C GLU A 35 -11.76 7.10 11.30
N MET A 36 -10.77 6.83 12.14
CA MET A 36 -9.61 7.70 12.32
C MET A 36 -8.74 7.82 11.05
N VAL A 37 -8.60 6.73 10.29
CA VAL A 37 -7.93 6.75 8.99
C VAL A 37 -8.69 7.62 7.97
N LEU A 38 -10.03 7.52 7.95
CA LEU A 38 -10.87 8.34 7.09
C LEU A 38 -10.80 9.82 7.48
N ASP A 39 -10.77 10.13 8.78
CA ASP A 39 -10.56 11.50 9.28
C ASP A 39 -9.22 12.06 8.81
N GLN A 40 -8.12 11.30 8.87
CA GLN A 40 -6.84 11.76 8.32
C GLN A 40 -6.88 11.99 6.82
N SER A 41 -7.55 11.11 6.07
CA SER A 41 -7.72 11.30 4.62
C SER A 41 -8.56 12.55 4.31
N ALA A 42 -9.49 12.91 5.20
CA ALA A 42 -10.29 14.11 5.06
C ALA A 42 -9.51 15.38 5.37
N GLN A 43 -8.75 15.37 6.48
CA GLN A 43 -7.93 16.50 6.92
C GLN A 43 -6.85 16.87 5.90
N CYS A 44 -6.22 15.89 5.27
CA CYS A 44 -5.22 16.15 4.24
C CYS A 44 -5.82 16.43 2.84
N ASN A 45 -7.14 16.57 2.75
CA ASN A 45 -7.88 16.78 1.51
C ASN A 45 -7.53 15.76 0.41
N ALA A 46 -7.44 14.49 0.78
CA ALA A 46 -7.09 13.43 -0.14
C ALA A 46 -8.12 13.27 -1.27
N SER A 47 -7.67 12.75 -2.42
CA SER A 47 -8.54 12.47 -3.56
C SER A 47 -9.53 11.35 -3.26
N LEU A 48 -10.54 11.17 -4.12
CA LEU A 48 -11.54 10.12 -3.96
C LEU A 48 -10.90 8.73 -3.95
N GLU A 49 -9.92 8.49 -4.82
CA GLU A 49 -9.20 7.22 -4.92
C GLU A 49 -8.50 6.89 -3.59
N VAL A 50 -7.82 7.87 -2.99
CA VAL A 50 -7.11 7.69 -1.72
C VAL A 50 -8.10 7.42 -0.59
N ARG A 51 -9.20 8.18 -0.50
CA ARG A 51 -10.24 7.97 0.52
C ARG A 51 -10.88 6.58 0.39
N PHE A 52 -11.13 6.14 -0.83
CA PHE A 52 -11.67 4.81 -1.08
C PHE A 52 -10.66 3.69 -0.75
N ALA A 53 -9.36 3.91 -1.03
CA ALA A 53 -8.31 2.99 -0.61
C ALA A 53 -8.19 2.91 0.92
N CYS A 54 -8.25 4.04 1.62
CA CYS A 54 -8.34 4.10 3.08
C CYS A 54 -9.54 3.31 3.62
N LEU A 55 -10.73 3.49 3.01
CA LEU A 55 -11.94 2.76 3.40
C LEU A 55 -11.76 1.23 3.32
N CYS A 56 -10.96 0.75 2.36
CA CYS A 56 -10.94 -0.66 1.98
C CYS A 56 -9.68 -1.43 2.40
N HIS A 57 -8.64 -0.76 2.91
CA HIS A 57 -7.33 -1.39 3.12
C HIS A 57 -7.37 -2.64 4.03
N ASP A 58 -8.21 -2.59 5.07
CA ASP A 58 -8.22 -3.55 6.17
C ASP A 58 -9.48 -4.42 6.27
N LEU A 59 -10.32 -4.46 5.24
CA LEU A 59 -11.58 -5.23 5.24
C LEU A 59 -11.40 -6.70 5.65
N GLY A 60 -10.25 -7.30 5.30
CA GLY A 60 -9.91 -8.68 5.63
C GLY A 60 -9.77 -8.95 7.14
N LYS A 61 -9.58 -7.93 7.97
CA LYS A 61 -9.57 -8.05 9.43
C LYS A 61 -10.93 -8.49 9.96
N GLY A 62 -12.02 -7.97 9.38
CA GLY A 62 -13.41 -8.30 9.73
C GLY A 62 -13.83 -9.76 9.51
N THR A 63 -12.97 -10.56 8.87
CA THR A 63 -13.19 -12.00 8.64
C THR A 63 -12.06 -12.86 9.20
N THR A 64 -11.28 -12.32 10.14
CA THR A 64 -10.17 -13.05 10.78
C THR A 64 -10.72 -14.16 11.69
N PRO A 65 -10.26 -15.41 11.53
CA PRO A 65 -10.60 -16.50 12.45
C PRO A 65 -10.20 -16.20 13.89
N ALA A 66 -10.99 -16.67 14.86
CA ALA A 66 -10.80 -16.36 16.28
C ALA A 66 -9.45 -16.84 16.83
N ASP A 67 -8.94 -17.97 16.34
CA ASP A 67 -7.64 -18.55 16.68
C ASP A 67 -6.44 -17.76 16.10
N ILE A 68 -6.69 -16.83 15.18
CA ILE A 68 -5.68 -15.95 14.57
C ILE A 68 -5.69 -14.55 15.20
N LEU A 69 -6.76 -14.17 15.90
CA LEU A 69 -6.86 -12.86 16.54
C LEU A 69 -5.79 -12.70 17.64
N PRO A 70 -5.26 -11.47 17.86
CA PRO A 70 -5.47 -10.23 17.09
C PRO A 70 -4.38 -10.01 16.02
N ARG A 71 -3.75 -11.07 15.49
CA ARG A 71 -2.61 -10.95 14.57
C ARG A 71 -3.01 -10.71 13.12
N HIS A 72 -4.23 -11.10 12.75
CA HIS A 72 -4.79 -10.89 11.41
C HIS A 72 -3.92 -11.42 10.26
N ILE A 73 -3.26 -12.56 10.45
CA ILE A 73 -2.39 -13.14 9.42
C ILE A 73 -3.18 -13.35 8.11
N GLY A 74 -2.63 -12.86 6.99
CA GLY A 74 -3.20 -12.96 5.65
C GLY A 74 -4.45 -12.10 5.42
N HIS A 75 -4.68 -11.06 6.22
CA HIS A 75 -5.82 -10.16 6.04
C HIS A 75 -5.71 -9.38 4.73
N GLU A 76 -4.50 -9.08 4.25
CA GLU A 76 -4.27 -8.33 3.01
C GLU A 76 -4.91 -9.03 1.81
N GLN A 77 -4.69 -10.34 1.65
CA GLN A 77 -5.32 -11.11 0.56
C GLN A 77 -6.84 -11.24 0.76
N ARG A 78 -7.33 -11.28 2.00
CA ARG A 78 -8.78 -11.26 2.27
C ARG A 78 -9.39 -9.90 1.93
N SER A 79 -8.72 -8.80 2.27
CA SER A 79 -9.13 -7.44 1.93
C SER A 79 -9.31 -7.29 0.42
N VAL A 80 -8.36 -7.76 -0.39
CA VAL A 80 -8.45 -7.71 -1.86
C VAL A 80 -9.69 -8.46 -2.37
N LYS A 81 -9.97 -9.66 -1.86
CA LYS A 81 -11.15 -10.45 -2.29
C LYS A 81 -12.46 -9.76 -1.94
N LEU A 82 -12.57 -9.21 -0.74
CA LEU A 82 -13.75 -8.48 -0.28
C LEU A 82 -13.95 -7.20 -1.10
N LEU A 83 -12.87 -6.44 -1.32
CA LEU A 83 -12.85 -5.24 -2.15
C LEU A 83 -13.36 -5.52 -3.57
N GLN A 84 -12.95 -6.62 -4.19
CA GLN A 84 -13.42 -6.99 -5.54
C GLN A 84 -14.95 -7.12 -5.60
N SER A 85 -15.54 -7.72 -4.56
CA SER A 85 -17.00 -7.88 -4.45
C SER A 85 -17.71 -6.55 -4.26
N ILE A 86 -17.13 -5.64 -3.46
CA ILE A 86 -17.65 -4.26 -3.29
C ILE A 86 -17.58 -3.50 -4.62
N CYS A 87 -16.43 -3.53 -5.29
CA CYS A 87 -16.22 -2.81 -6.55
C CYS A 87 -17.19 -3.26 -7.65
N GLU A 88 -17.49 -4.56 -7.72
CA GLU A 88 -18.49 -5.10 -8.64
C GLU A 88 -19.90 -4.62 -8.27
N ARG A 89 -20.28 -4.75 -7.00
CA ARG A 89 -21.62 -4.39 -6.51
C ARG A 89 -21.93 -2.90 -6.64
N TRP A 90 -20.94 -2.05 -6.41
CA TRP A 90 -21.09 -0.59 -6.44
C TRP A 90 -20.66 0.04 -7.77
N ARG A 91 -20.11 -0.75 -8.70
CA ARG A 91 -19.57 -0.26 -9.98
C ARG A 91 -18.56 0.87 -9.76
N VAL A 92 -17.62 0.63 -8.85
CA VAL A 92 -16.60 1.61 -8.45
C VAL A 92 -15.73 1.99 -9.65
N PRO A 93 -15.37 3.28 -9.84
CA PRO A 93 -14.45 3.71 -10.89
C PRO A 93 -13.13 2.92 -10.87
N VAL A 94 -12.60 2.63 -12.06
CA VAL A 94 -11.41 1.76 -12.19
C VAL A 94 -10.21 2.28 -11.42
N GLU A 95 -9.97 3.60 -11.41
CA GLU A 95 -8.85 4.22 -10.68
C GLU A 95 -8.96 4.01 -9.17
N CYS A 96 -10.17 4.17 -8.61
CA CYS A 96 -10.43 3.88 -7.19
C CYS A 96 -10.19 2.41 -6.87
N LYS A 97 -10.72 1.51 -7.71
CA LYS A 97 -10.55 0.06 -7.54
C LYS A 97 -9.07 -0.33 -7.56
N GLU A 98 -8.33 0.11 -8.58
CA GLU A 98 -6.93 -0.29 -8.76
C GLU A 98 -6.04 0.24 -7.63
N LEU A 99 -6.26 1.48 -7.17
CA LEU A 99 -5.52 2.01 -6.02
C LEU A 99 -5.88 1.27 -4.73
N ALA A 100 -7.17 1.01 -4.48
CA ALA A 100 -7.60 0.28 -3.29
C ALA A 100 -7.05 -1.16 -3.27
N GLU A 101 -7.00 -1.85 -4.41
CA GLU A 101 -6.42 -3.20 -4.51
C GLU A 101 -4.91 -3.20 -4.26
N LEU A 102 -4.21 -2.14 -4.71
CA LEU A 102 -2.80 -1.95 -4.42
C LEU A 102 -2.57 -1.75 -2.92
N VAL A 103 -3.29 -0.82 -2.30
CA VAL A 103 -3.13 -0.49 -0.87
C VAL A 103 -3.52 -1.68 0.00
N ALA A 104 -4.67 -2.33 -0.25
CA ALA A 104 -5.09 -3.52 0.48
C ALA A 104 -4.03 -4.64 0.45
N ARG A 105 -3.34 -4.81 -0.69
CA ARG A 105 -2.33 -5.85 -0.86
C ARG A 105 -0.97 -5.50 -0.25
N GLU A 106 -0.55 -4.24 -0.31
CA GLU A 106 0.84 -3.84 -0.06
C GLU A 106 1.04 -2.89 1.12
N HIS A 107 -0.02 -2.37 1.77
CA HIS A 107 0.14 -1.40 2.87
C HIS A 107 1.06 -1.94 3.99
N GLY A 108 0.93 -3.22 4.37
CA GLY A 108 1.81 -3.86 5.34
C GLY A 108 3.30 -3.83 4.93
N ASN A 109 3.60 -4.05 3.65
CA ASN A 109 4.97 -3.97 3.12
C ASN A 109 5.47 -2.52 3.05
N ILE A 110 4.58 -1.56 2.75
CA ILE A 110 4.91 -0.14 2.75
C ILE A 110 5.27 0.31 4.17
N HIS A 111 4.49 -0.07 5.18
CA HIS A 111 4.78 0.23 6.60
C HIS A 111 6.13 -0.30 7.07
N GLN A 112 6.49 -1.52 6.66
CA GLN A 112 7.75 -2.20 7.02
C GLN A 112 8.95 -1.77 6.16
N SER A 113 8.75 -0.91 5.15
CA SER A 113 9.75 -0.61 4.13
C SER A 113 11.04 0.05 4.62
N LEU A 114 11.07 0.57 5.85
CA LEU A 114 12.30 1.15 6.43
C LEU A 114 13.39 0.09 6.61
N GLU A 115 13.00 -1.16 6.83
CA GLU A 115 13.91 -2.29 7.06
C GLU A 115 14.37 -2.94 5.74
N PHE A 116 13.81 -2.53 4.60
CA PHE A 116 14.09 -3.18 3.32
C PHE A 116 15.40 -2.69 2.70
N GLY A 117 16.26 -3.66 2.36
CA GLY A 117 17.40 -3.45 1.46
C GLY A 117 16.97 -3.18 0.01
N ALA A 118 17.93 -2.89 -0.86
CA ALA A 118 17.69 -2.45 -2.23
C ALA A 118 16.85 -3.43 -3.06
N GLU A 119 17.18 -4.73 -3.02
CA GLU A 119 16.43 -5.78 -3.71
C GLU A 119 14.95 -5.82 -3.28
N ALA A 120 14.70 -5.76 -1.96
CA ALA A 120 13.35 -5.80 -1.40
C ALA A 120 12.55 -4.55 -1.78
N VAL A 121 13.19 -3.37 -1.79
CA VAL A 121 12.57 -2.13 -2.27
C VAL A 121 12.23 -2.23 -3.75
N LEU A 122 13.15 -2.69 -4.60
CA LEU A 122 12.88 -2.84 -6.04
C LEU A 122 11.70 -3.78 -6.29
N ARG A 123 11.67 -4.93 -5.61
CA ARG A 123 10.55 -5.87 -5.68
C ARG A 123 9.23 -5.23 -5.25
N LEU A 124 9.22 -4.42 -4.20
CA LEU A 124 8.04 -3.66 -3.78
C LEU A 124 7.60 -2.68 -4.87
N LEU A 125 8.51 -1.86 -5.41
CA LEU A 125 8.22 -0.90 -6.48
C LEU A 125 7.63 -1.58 -7.73
N ILE A 126 8.14 -2.75 -8.10
CA ILE A 126 7.63 -3.56 -9.21
C ILE A 126 6.20 -4.08 -8.92
N ARG A 127 5.95 -4.68 -7.75
CA ARG A 127 4.60 -5.16 -7.37
C ARG A 127 3.58 -4.03 -7.26
N CYS A 128 4.04 -2.83 -6.92
CA CYS A 128 3.24 -1.61 -6.90
C CYS A 128 3.05 -0.98 -8.29
N ASP A 129 3.76 -1.46 -9.30
CA ASP A 129 3.80 -0.88 -10.66
C ASP A 129 4.28 0.58 -10.64
N ALA A 130 5.08 0.95 -9.64
CA ALA A 130 5.48 2.32 -9.34
C ALA A 130 6.39 2.92 -10.42
N LEU A 131 7.16 2.09 -11.12
CA LEU A 131 8.06 2.53 -12.20
C LEU A 131 7.29 3.03 -13.44
N ARG A 132 6.10 2.47 -13.71
CA ARG A 132 5.25 2.89 -14.85
C ARG A 132 4.13 3.85 -14.44
N ARG A 133 3.63 3.75 -13.21
CA ARG A 133 2.56 4.59 -12.66
C ARG A 133 2.98 5.23 -11.34
N PRO A 134 3.99 6.13 -11.35
CA PRO A 134 4.52 6.73 -10.14
C PRO A 134 3.48 7.56 -9.39
N GLU A 135 2.55 8.22 -10.09
CA GLU A 135 1.49 9.04 -9.49
C GLU A 135 0.54 8.19 -8.63
N ARG A 136 0.18 6.99 -9.10
CA ARG A 136 -0.64 6.05 -8.33
C ARG A 136 0.11 5.53 -7.10
N PHE A 137 1.43 5.33 -7.21
CA PHE A 137 2.24 4.95 -6.06
C PHE A 137 2.30 6.07 -5.02
N VAL A 138 2.42 7.34 -5.44
CA VAL A 138 2.32 8.50 -4.54
C VAL A 138 0.99 8.48 -3.79
N GLN A 139 -0.13 8.24 -4.47
CA GLN A 139 -1.44 8.11 -3.84
C GLN A 139 -1.50 6.95 -2.83
N ALA A 140 -0.90 5.80 -3.14
CA ALA A 140 -0.82 4.67 -2.22
C ALA A 140 -0.03 5.02 -0.95
N LEU A 141 1.08 5.76 -1.08
CA LEU A 141 1.85 6.23 0.06
C LEU A 141 1.07 7.24 0.93
N ILE A 142 0.24 8.08 0.33
CA ILE A 142 -0.66 8.99 1.07
C ILE A 142 -1.70 8.16 1.86
N ALA A 143 -2.31 7.15 1.24
CA ALA A 143 -3.25 6.27 1.94
C ALA A 143 -2.59 5.55 3.13
N CYS A 144 -1.37 5.04 2.96
CA CYS A 144 -0.63 4.39 4.04
C CYS A 144 -0.22 5.37 5.15
N GLU A 145 0.09 6.63 4.82
CA GLU A 145 0.33 7.67 5.83
C GLU A 145 -0.93 8.00 6.63
N CYS A 146 -2.10 8.07 5.96
CA CYS A 146 -3.39 8.20 6.65
C CYS A 146 -3.66 7.01 7.59
N ASP A 147 -3.36 5.78 7.17
CA ASP A 147 -3.48 4.58 8.02
C ASP A 147 -2.54 4.65 9.24
N ALA A 148 -1.28 5.02 9.04
CA ALA A 148 -0.33 5.13 10.14
C ALA A 148 -0.67 6.23 11.16
N ARG A 149 -1.20 7.36 10.68
CA ARG A 149 -1.59 8.51 11.52
C ARG A 149 -2.99 8.39 12.10
N GLY A 150 -3.87 7.63 11.46
CA GLY A 150 -5.23 7.35 11.90
C GLY A 150 -5.30 6.38 13.07
N ARG A 151 -4.47 6.59 14.09
CA ARG A 151 -4.40 5.77 15.31
C ARG A 151 -4.33 6.67 16.53
N LEU A 152 -4.83 6.18 17.65
CA LEU A 152 -4.92 7.00 18.87
C LEU A 152 -3.54 7.45 19.35
N GLY A 153 -3.31 8.77 19.34
CA GLY A 153 -2.04 9.40 19.72
C GLY A 153 -0.97 9.43 18.61
N PHE A 154 -1.34 9.13 17.36
CA PHE A 154 -0.41 9.06 16.21
C PHE A 154 -0.69 10.11 15.13
N THR A 155 -1.72 10.94 15.28
CA THR A 155 -2.19 11.89 14.24
C THR A 155 -1.09 12.78 13.66
N GLU A 156 -0.14 13.22 14.50
CA GLU A 156 1.00 14.07 14.13
C GLU A 156 2.32 13.32 13.99
N LYS A 157 2.33 11.99 14.12
CA LYS A 157 3.58 11.23 14.02
C LYS A 157 4.13 11.26 12.60
N PRO A 158 5.45 11.49 12.44
CA PRO A 158 6.10 11.40 11.14
C PRO A 158 5.91 10.01 10.53
N TYR A 159 5.74 9.99 9.20
CA TYR A 159 5.69 8.77 8.40
C TYR A 159 6.87 8.74 7.41
N PRO A 160 8.09 8.37 7.85
CA PRO A 160 9.31 8.46 7.05
C PRO A 160 9.33 7.51 5.84
N GLN A 161 8.46 6.50 5.82
CA GLN A 161 8.30 5.54 4.72
C GLN A 161 8.01 6.26 3.40
N ARG A 162 7.11 7.26 3.42
CA ARG A 162 6.73 8.01 2.22
C ARG A 162 7.91 8.74 1.57
N PRO A 163 8.60 9.70 2.23
CA PRO A 163 9.73 10.38 1.61
C PRO A 163 10.88 9.42 1.24
N ARG A 164 11.12 8.37 2.04
CA ARG A 164 12.11 7.33 1.71
C ARG A 164 11.76 6.64 0.40
N LEU A 165 10.55 6.09 0.27
CA LEU A 165 10.16 5.35 -0.93
C LEU A 165 10.09 6.22 -2.18
N LEU A 166 9.73 7.50 -2.05
CA LEU A 166 9.80 8.45 -3.17
C LEU A 166 11.24 8.70 -3.63
N LYS A 167 12.19 8.88 -2.69
CA LYS A 167 13.62 9.00 -3.01
C LYS A 167 14.13 7.76 -3.76
N LEU A 168 13.77 6.56 -3.27
CA LEU A 168 14.24 5.32 -3.87
C LEU A 168 13.57 5.01 -5.21
N LEU A 169 12.30 5.40 -5.40
CA LEU A 169 11.65 5.36 -6.71
C LEU A 169 12.38 6.26 -7.70
N ALA A 170 12.71 7.49 -7.31
CA ALA A 170 13.46 8.42 -8.17
C ALA A 170 14.84 7.84 -8.56
N ALA A 171 15.53 7.19 -7.64
CA ALA A 171 16.79 6.49 -7.93
C ALA A 171 16.60 5.32 -8.91
N ALA A 172 15.54 4.54 -8.78
CA ALA A 172 15.24 3.47 -9.73
C ALA A 172 14.84 4.02 -11.12
N GLN A 173 14.21 5.19 -11.18
CA GLN A 173 13.79 5.83 -12.43
C GLN A 173 14.94 6.57 -13.15
N SER A 174 16.04 6.89 -12.46
CA SER A 174 17.20 7.53 -13.10
C SER A 174 18.01 6.57 -13.98
N VAL A 175 17.77 5.27 -13.88
CA VAL A 175 18.42 4.24 -14.70
C VAL A 175 17.96 4.35 -16.15
N ASP A 176 18.92 4.55 -17.05
CA ASP A 176 18.69 4.61 -18.50
C ASP A 176 18.43 3.21 -19.08
N SER A 177 17.19 2.76 -18.90
CA SER A 177 16.73 1.47 -19.43
C SER A 177 16.84 1.35 -20.95
N VAL A 178 16.85 2.48 -21.69
CA VAL A 178 16.98 2.50 -23.15
C VAL A 178 18.41 2.18 -23.54
N ALA A 179 19.39 2.85 -22.92
CA ALA A 179 20.80 2.58 -23.15
C ALA A 179 21.17 1.14 -22.78
N ILE A 180 20.73 0.66 -21.61
CA ILE A 180 20.98 -0.72 -21.16
C ILE A 180 20.37 -1.74 -22.13
N SER A 181 19.15 -1.49 -22.60
CA SER A 181 18.49 -2.36 -23.57
C SER A 181 19.23 -2.38 -24.91
N ALA A 182 19.64 -1.22 -25.42
CA ALA A 182 20.39 -1.11 -26.67
C ALA A 182 21.74 -1.84 -26.60
N GLN A 183 22.49 -1.67 -25.52
CA GLN A 183 23.75 -2.38 -25.30
C GLN A 183 23.53 -3.89 -25.18
N ALA A 184 22.54 -4.33 -24.41
CA ALA A 184 22.24 -5.75 -24.23
C ALA A 184 21.87 -6.42 -25.57
N LEU A 185 21.13 -5.72 -26.45
CA LEU A 185 20.82 -6.21 -27.78
C LEU A 185 22.05 -6.33 -28.68
N GLN A 186 23.00 -5.39 -28.60
CA GLN A 186 24.28 -5.46 -29.33
C GLN A 186 25.13 -6.66 -28.87
N GLU A 187 25.08 -6.99 -27.58
CA GLU A 187 25.72 -8.17 -26.99
C GLU A 187 24.96 -9.49 -27.26
N GLY A 188 23.87 -9.44 -28.04
CA GLY A 188 23.07 -10.62 -28.39
C GLY A 188 22.16 -11.14 -27.27
N VAL A 189 22.03 -10.39 -26.16
CA VAL A 189 21.12 -10.71 -25.06
C VAL A 189 19.68 -10.42 -25.49
N LYS A 190 18.73 -11.29 -25.09
CA LYS A 190 17.33 -11.19 -25.53
C LYS A 190 16.34 -11.40 -24.39
N GLY A 191 15.15 -10.82 -24.56
CA GLY A 191 13.98 -11.07 -23.72
C GLY A 191 14.22 -10.78 -22.24
N MET A 192 13.83 -11.72 -21.37
CA MET A 192 13.91 -11.56 -19.91
C MET A 192 15.31 -11.22 -19.38
N ALA A 193 16.37 -11.62 -20.08
CA ALA A 193 17.74 -11.31 -19.66
C ALA A 193 18.05 -9.80 -19.74
N ILE A 194 17.41 -9.06 -20.65
CA ILE A 194 17.52 -7.59 -20.70
C ILE A 194 16.84 -6.98 -19.46
N GLY A 195 15.63 -7.45 -19.13
CA GLY A 195 14.90 -7.00 -17.95
C GLY A 195 15.70 -7.19 -16.66
N LYS A 196 16.37 -8.35 -16.51
CA LYS A 196 17.26 -8.62 -15.37
C LYS A 196 18.43 -7.65 -15.26
N ARG A 197 19.01 -7.21 -16.38
CA ARG A 197 20.09 -6.21 -16.38
C ARG A 197 19.59 -4.85 -15.95
N ILE A 198 18.44 -4.42 -16.48
CA ILE A 198 17.80 -3.17 -16.08
C ILE A 198 17.48 -3.20 -14.57
N ASP A 199 16.93 -4.30 -14.08
CA ASP A 199 16.59 -4.44 -12.67
C ASP A 199 17.83 -4.48 -11.77
N ALA A 200 18.94 -5.10 -12.21
CA ALA A 200 20.21 -5.05 -11.48
C ALA A 200 20.75 -3.62 -11.34
N ASP A 201 20.70 -2.82 -12.42
CA ASP A 201 21.16 -1.43 -12.38
C ASP A 201 20.23 -0.56 -11.51
N ARG A 202 18.92 -0.82 -11.52
CA ARG A 202 17.95 -0.18 -10.61
C ARG A 202 18.23 -0.53 -9.16
N GLU A 203 18.52 -1.79 -8.88
CA GLU A 203 18.88 -2.24 -7.54
C GLU A 203 20.14 -1.54 -7.05
N ALA A 204 21.18 -1.44 -7.89
CA ALA A 204 22.40 -0.71 -7.57
C ALA A 204 22.14 0.79 -7.30
N ALA A 205 21.31 1.45 -8.12
CA ALA A 205 20.92 2.84 -7.92
C ALA A 205 20.14 3.04 -6.60
N ILE A 206 19.24 2.12 -6.27
CA ILE A 206 18.52 2.12 -4.98
C ILE A 206 19.51 1.92 -3.82
N ALA A 207 20.45 0.97 -3.93
CA ALA A 207 21.44 0.70 -2.90
C ALA A 207 22.26 1.96 -2.57
N LEU A 208 22.77 2.65 -3.60
CA LEU A 208 23.48 3.91 -3.44
C LEU A 208 22.61 4.98 -2.76
N ALA A 209 21.33 5.07 -3.13
CA ALA A 209 20.41 6.04 -2.54
C ALA A 209 20.06 5.76 -1.07
N ILE A 210 20.15 4.49 -0.63
CA ILE A 210 20.01 4.08 0.77
C ILE A 210 21.24 4.51 1.57
N GLU A 211 22.46 4.32 1.05
CA GLU A 211 23.70 4.67 1.76
C GLU A 211 23.87 6.18 2.03
N ILE A 212 23.29 7.01 1.17
CA ILE A 212 23.35 8.48 1.28
C ILE A 212 22.26 9.04 2.22
N ALA A 213 21.35 8.21 2.73
CA ALA A 213 20.22 8.61 3.59
C ALA A 213 20.58 8.56 5.08
#